data_AF-A0A0Q3KNH5-F1
#
_entry.id   AF-A0A0Q3KNH5-F1
#
_cell.length_a   1.000
_cell.length_b   1.000
_cell.length_c   1.000
_cell.angle_alpha   90.00
_cell.angle_beta   90.00
_cell.angle_gamma   90.00
#
_symmetry.space_group_name_H-M   'P 1'
#
loop_
_entity.id
_entity.type
_entity.pdbx_description
1 polymer ?
#
loop_
_entity_poly.entity_id
_entity_poly.type
_entity_poly.pdbx_seq_one_letter_code
_entity_poly.pdbx_strand_id
1 'polypeptide(L)'
;MGEVAPLAVVSKSSPVVVVGANDDHYRQSTIDLSSFDRCFAPFPVTLLLVFDRPIKDPVESIKKAVSQALGVGHYHPMAGRLTADGCGIACTGEGVSFVGASASCVLDDYFSLKAASMADLAVGYPADLCRPVVDPLVLMQVTEFSCGGFVVGVTWNHVMADGAGMAQFLRAVGEFARGVSSPPSVVPVRSSSLLPCLPPSTVAARRAMMGVSASKEMASLDITIPWSLIARVRAEWKHGHGDEEQPCTVFEAVTALLWRSRTRAITTCAEDGYDDDELPAPVAFLSNVRRQAIN
;
A
#
# COMPACT_ATOMS: atom_id res chain seq x y z
N MET A 1 8.29 36.83 20.16
CA MET A 1 8.41 35.45 20.70
C MET A 1 7.43 34.62 19.89
N GLY A 2 7.93 33.82 18.94
CA GLY A 2 7.07 32.97 18.13
C GLY A 2 6.58 31.83 19.01
N GLU A 3 5.27 31.75 19.19
CA GLU A 3 4.63 30.62 19.86
C GLU A 3 4.94 29.37 19.02
N VAL A 4 5.73 28.46 19.57
CA VAL A 4 5.99 27.17 18.95
C VAL A 4 4.65 26.46 18.90
N ALA A 5 4.08 26.28 17.71
CA ALA A 5 2.86 25.51 17.54
C ALA A 5 3.03 24.16 18.28
N PRO A 6 2.09 23.78 19.16
CA PRO A 6 2.26 22.56 19.94
C PRO A 6 2.47 21.38 19.00
N LEU A 7 3.56 20.63 19.21
CA LEU A 7 3.82 19.40 18.46
C LEU A 7 2.61 18.48 18.64
N ALA A 8 2.08 17.96 17.54
CA ALA A 8 1.04 16.94 17.59
C ALA A 8 1.55 15.72 18.37
N VAL A 9 1.01 15.49 19.56
CA VAL A 9 1.34 14.30 20.35
C VAL A 9 0.40 13.18 19.95
N VAL A 10 0.96 12.09 19.42
CA VAL A 10 0.25 10.83 19.14
C VAL A 10 0.57 9.80 20.21
N SER A 11 -0.47 9.32 20.89
CA SER A 11 -0.38 8.30 21.94
C SER A 11 -0.92 6.97 21.43
N LYS A 12 -0.10 5.92 21.47
CA LYS A 12 -0.44 4.58 20.97
C LYS A 12 -0.67 3.60 22.13
N SER A 13 -1.67 2.75 22.02
CA SER A 13 -1.88 1.61 22.93
C SER A 13 -0.81 0.54 22.70
N SER A 14 -0.68 -0.38 23.66
CA SER A 14 0.03 -1.64 23.40
C SER A 14 -0.62 -2.37 22.21
N PRO A 15 0.17 -3.01 21.33
CA PRO A 15 -0.36 -3.84 20.26
C PRO A 15 -1.18 -5.01 20.81
N VAL A 16 -2.30 -5.29 20.14
CA VAL A 16 -3.12 -6.47 20.37
C VAL A 16 -3.22 -7.29 19.10
N VAL A 17 -3.46 -8.59 19.24
CA VAL A 17 -3.66 -9.48 18.10
C VAL A 17 -5.15 -9.58 17.79
N VAL A 18 -5.50 -9.38 16.52
CA VAL A 18 -6.87 -9.57 16.01
C VAL A 18 -6.92 -10.82 15.17
N VAL A 19 -7.75 -11.78 15.59
CA VAL A 19 -7.96 -13.06 14.91
C VAL A 19 -9.32 -13.09 14.20
N GLY A 20 -9.50 -14.04 13.28
CA GLY A 20 -10.77 -14.26 12.59
C GLY A 20 -11.91 -14.62 13.54
N ALA A 21 -13.11 -14.11 13.29
CA ALA A 21 -14.30 -14.47 14.06
C ALA A 21 -14.71 -15.93 13.77
N ASN A 22 -14.87 -16.74 14.83
CA ASN A 22 -15.36 -18.12 14.87
C ASN A 22 -14.91 -19.03 13.72
N ASP A 23 -13.86 -19.83 13.95
CA ASP A 23 -13.81 -21.19 13.39
C ASP A 23 -12.72 -22.02 14.07
N ASP A 24 -13.14 -23.05 14.84
CA ASP A 24 -12.27 -24.11 15.39
C ASP A 24 -11.67 -25.00 14.28
N HIS A 25 -11.88 -24.64 13.01
CA HIS A 25 -11.48 -25.36 11.81
C HIS A 25 -10.67 -24.48 10.86
N TYR A 26 -9.67 -23.75 11.37
CA TYR A 26 -8.54 -23.37 10.53
C TYR A 26 -7.90 -24.64 9.99
N ARG A 27 -8.20 -24.98 8.74
CA ARG A 27 -7.37 -25.93 7.99
C ARG A 27 -6.03 -25.24 7.79
N GLN A 28 -5.08 -25.53 8.69
CA GLN A 28 -3.68 -25.18 8.52
C GLN A 28 -3.27 -25.63 7.12
N SER A 29 -3.18 -24.65 6.24
CA SER A 29 -2.90 -24.82 4.84
C SER A 29 -1.83 -23.82 4.46
N THR A 30 -0.98 -24.24 3.54
CA THR A 30 0.05 -23.37 2.99
C THR A 30 -0.42 -22.91 1.62
N ILE A 31 -0.37 -21.62 1.38
CA ILE A 31 -0.56 -21.03 0.06
C ILE A 31 0.83 -20.80 -0.53
N ASP A 32 1.17 -21.53 -1.58
CA ASP A 32 2.43 -21.31 -2.29
C ASP A 32 2.42 -19.95 -2.98
N LEU A 33 3.49 -19.19 -2.78
CA LEU A 33 3.70 -17.92 -3.48
C LEU A 33 3.91 -18.19 -4.98
N SER A 34 3.18 -17.45 -5.80
CA SER A 34 3.36 -17.47 -7.25
C SER A 34 4.68 -16.80 -7.65
N SER A 35 5.08 -16.96 -8.91
CA SER A 35 6.21 -16.23 -9.48
C SER A 35 6.03 -14.71 -9.44
N PHE A 36 4.79 -14.20 -9.45
CA PHE A 36 4.47 -12.79 -9.29
C PHE A 36 4.70 -12.29 -7.86
N ASP A 37 4.50 -13.14 -6.87
CA ASP A 37 4.75 -12.77 -5.48
C ASP A 37 6.25 -12.87 -5.18
N ARG A 38 6.89 -13.94 -5.67
CA ARG A 38 8.33 -14.19 -5.49
C ARG A 38 9.23 -13.19 -6.20
N CYS A 39 8.75 -12.45 -7.20
CA CYS A 39 9.54 -11.43 -7.88
C CYS A 39 9.82 -10.17 -7.04
N PHE A 40 9.23 -10.10 -5.84
CA PHE A 40 9.47 -9.08 -4.84
C PHE A 40 10.13 -9.68 -3.59
N ALA A 41 10.94 -8.87 -2.91
CA ALA A 41 11.34 -9.16 -1.53
C ALA A 41 10.12 -8.96 -0.58
N PRO A 42 10.13 -9.54 0.63
CA PRO A 42 9.07 -9.33 1.62
C PRO A 42 9.16 -7.96 2.31
N PHE A 43 9.15 -6.89 1.50
CA PHE A 43 9.23 -5.51 1.98
C PHE A 43 7.86 -5.02 2.48
N PRO A 44 7.82 -4.15 3.49
CA PRO A 44 6.60 -3.51 3.93
C PRO A 44 6.09 -2.49 2.92
N VAL A 45 4.78 -2.47 2.71
CA VAL A 45 4.08 -1.32 2.14
C VAL A 45 3.17 -0.73 3.21
N THR A 46 3.18 0.59 3.34
CA THR A 46 2.32 1.35 4.26
C THR A 46 1.32 2.19 3.46
N LEU A 47 0.05 2.13 3.86
CA LEU A 47 -1.04 2.94 3.35
C LEU A 47 -1.72 3.67 4.50
N LEU A 48 -2.02 4.95 4.33
CA LEU A 48 -2.86 5.71 5.25
C LEU A 48 -4.22 5.98 4.59
N LEU A 49 -5.29 5.57 5.25
CA LEU A 49 -6.66 5.94 4.88
C LEU A 49 -7.15 7.03 5.85
N VAL A 50 -7.40 8.22 5.32
CA VAL A 50 -7.78 9.41 6.10
C VAL A 50 -9.30 9.61 6.02
N PHE A 51 -9.95 9.70 7.18
CA PHE A 51 -11.39 9.90 7.31
C PHE A 51 -11.67 11.16 8.12
N ASP A 52 -12.23 12.16 7.46
CA ASP A 52 -12.65 13.44 8.05
C ASP A 52 -13.97 13.33 8.82
N ARG A 53 -14.79 12.32 8.49
CA ARG A 53 -16.10 12.09 9.11
C ARG A 53 -15.99 11.20 10.36
N PRO A 54 -16.44 11.69 11.54
CA PRO A 54 -16.44 10.90 12.75
C PRO A 54 -17.34 9.67 12.67
N ILE A 55 -16.91 8.60 13.32
CA ILE A 55 -17.72 7.40 13.60
C ILE A 55 -17.65 7.08 15.09
N LYS A 56 -18.62 6.31 15.58
CA LYS A 56 -18.59 5.86 16.98
C LYS A 56 -17.48 4.83 17.18
N ASP A 57 -16.64 5.07 18.19
CA ASP A 57 -15.55 4.18 18.63
C ASP A 57 -14.72 3.64 17.45
N PRO A 58 -14.00 4.48 16.67
CA PRO A 58 -13.32 4.06 15.44
C PRO A 58 -12.38 2.87 15.64
N VAL A 59 -11.63 2.87 16.75
CA VAL A 59 -10.69 1.81 17.11
C VAL A 59 -11.40 0.45 17.23
N GLU A 60 -12.46 0.35 18.03
CA GLU A 60 -13.17 -0.91 18.26
C GLU A 60 -14.05 -1.31 17.06
N SER A 61 -14.65 -0.34 16.38
CA SER A 61 -15.43 -0.55 15.16
C SER A 61 -14.58 -1.19 14.05
N ILE A 62 -13.40 -0.65 13.77
CA ILE A 62 -12.48 -1.20 12.76
C ILE A 62 -11.87 -2.51 13.23
N LYS A 63 -11.47 -2.64 14.49
CA LYS A 63 -10.95 -3.90 15.05
C LYS A 63 -11.93 -5.06 14.89
N LYS A 64 -13.21 -4.84 15.21
CA LYS A 64 -14.27 -5.85 15.01
C LYS A 64 -14.45 -6.20 13.53
N ALA A 65 -14.43 -5.19 12.65
CA ALA A 65 -14.55 -5.39 11.22
C ALA A 65 -13.39 -6.18 10.62
N VAL A 66 -12.16 -5.95 11.11
CA VAL A 66 -10.97 -6.75 10.75
C VAL A 66 -11.16 -8.20 11.19
N SER A 67 -11.61 -8.45 12.42
CA SER A 67 -11.89 -9.81 12.89
C SER A 67 -12.91 -10.54 12.01
N GLN A 68 -13.96 -9.85 11.55
CA GLN A 68 -14.93 -10.42 10.61
C GLN A 68 -14.32 -10.68 9.22
N ALA A 69 -13.51 -9.76 8.69
CA ALA A 69 -12.84 -9.92 7.40
C ALA A 69 -11.83 -11.10 7.39
N LEU A 70 -11.20 -11.36 8.53
CA LEU A 70 -10.27 -12.47 8.73
C LEU A 70 -10.95 -13.82 8.93
N GLY A 71 -12.29 -13.87 9.02
CA GLY A 71 -13.05 -15.11 9.12
C GLY A 71 -12.75 -16.10 7.99
N VAL A 72 -12.98 -17.39 8.26
CA VAL A 72 -12.78 -18.47 7.29
C VAL A 72 -13.66 -18.25 6.06
N GLY A 73 -13.13 -18.57 4.87
CA GLY A 73 -13.80 -18.30 3.60
C GLY A 73 -13.67 -16.86 3.09
N HIS A 74 -13.11 -15.94 3.88
CA HIS A 74 -12.83 -14.56 3.45
C HIS A 74 -11.32 -14.33 3.34
N TYR A 75 -10.73 -13.42 4.13
CA TYR A 75 -9.33 -13.01 4.03
C TYR A 75 -8.42 -13.65 5.09
N HIS A 76 -8.80 -14.82 5.61
CA HIS A 76 -8.04 -15.55 6.64
C HIS A 76 -6.51 -15.73 6.40
N PRO A 77 -5.96 -15.80 5.16
CA PRO A 77 -4.50 -15.89 4.98
C PRO A 77 -3.74 -14.67 5.47
N MET A 78 -4.41 -13.51 5.57
CA MET A 78 -3.82 -12.29 6.12
C MET A 78 -3.49 -12.42 7.61
N ALA A 79 -4.14 -13.34 8.32
CA ALA A 79 -3.84 -13.73 9.69
C ALA A 79 -2.73 -14.80 9.79
N GLY A 80 -2.10 -15.18 8.67
CA GLY A 80 -1.03 -16.17 8.63
C GLY A 80 0.37 -15.59 8.86
N ARG A 81 1.37 -16.41 8.53
CA ARG A 81 2.80 -16.05 8.56
C ARG A 81 3.47 -16.47 7.26
N LEU A 82 4.53 -15.76 6.88
CA LEU A 82 5.42 -16.22 5.82
C LEU A 82 6.13 -17.50 6.27
N THR A 83 6.20 -18.53 5.42
CA THR A 83 6.89 -19.79 5.72
C THR A 83 8.39 -19.57 5.90
N ALA A 84 9.06 -20.46 6.64
CA ALA A 84 10.49 -20.33 6.95
C ALA A 84 11.39 -20.24 5.70
N ASP A 85 11.01 -20.90 4.61
CA ASP A 85 11.69 -20.85 3.32
C ASP A 85 11.33 -19.62 2.46
N GLY A 86 10.39 -18.79 2.93
CA GLY A 86 9.90 -17.60 2.23
C GLY A 86 9.09 -17.91 0.97
N CYS A 87 8.70 -19.17 0.75
CA CYS A 87 8.08 -19.62 -0.50
C CYS A 87 6.55 -19.73 -0.45
N GLY A 88 5.94 -19.53 0.72
CA GLY A 88 4.51 -19.67 0.94
C GLY A 88 4.00 -18.86 2.14
N ILE A 89 2.67 -18.82 2.27
CA ILE A 89 1.97 -18.28 3.43
C ILE A 89 1.35 -19.43 4.20
N ALA A 90 1.82 -19.64 5.43
CA ALA A 90 1.20 -20.56 6.36
C ALA A 90 -0.05 -19.89 6.96
N CYS A 91 -1.24 -20.41 6.62
CA CYS A 91 -2.52 -19.91 7.10
C CYS A 91 -2.82 -20.43 8.52
N THR A 92 -2.01 -19.98 9.49
CA THR A 92 -2.05 -20.44 10.88
C THR A 92 -3.15 -19.79 11.72
N GLY A 93 -3.74 -18.68 11.25
CA GLY A 93 -4.78 -17.97 11.99
C GLY A 93 -4.27 -17.19 13.21
N GLU A 94 -2.95 -17.02 13.34
CA GLU A 94 -2.31 -16.28 14.44
C GLU A 94 -2.66 -14.79 14.48
N GLY A 95 -3.39 -14.28 13.48
CA GLY A 95 -3.96 -12.94 13.49
C GLY A 95 -3.04 -11.85 12.96
N VAL A 96 -3.58 -10.64 12.97
CA VAL A 96 -2.90 -9.40 12.57
C VAL A 96 -2.57 -8.55 13.80
N SER A 97 -1.50 -7.77 13.73
CA SER A 97 -1.17 -6.81 14.79
C SER A 97 -2.06 -5.57 14.67
N PHE A 98 -2.62 -5.10 15.78
CA PHE A 98 -3.53 -3.97 15.81
C PHE A 98 -3.20 -3.01 16.96
N VAL A 99 -3.15 -1.71 16.68
CA VAL A 99 -2.88 -0.64 17.65
C VAL A 99 -3.99 0.40 17.59
N GLY A 100 -4.56 0.73 18.74
CA GLY A 100 -5.38 1.94 18.89
C GLY A 100 -4.49 3.12 19.23
N ALA A 101 -4.80 4.30 18.71
CA ALA A 101 -4.05 5.51 18.98
C ALA A 101 -4.97 6.74 19.03
N SER A 102 -4.49 7.78 19.69
CA SER A 102 -5.15 9.10 19.72
C SER A 102 -4.12 10.19 19.42
N ALA A 103 -4.54 11.21 18.67
CA ALA A 103 -3.79 12.42 18.39
C ALA A 103 -4.45 13.59 19.12
N SER A 104 -3.63 14.37 19.83
CA SER A 104 -4.07 15.54 20.61
C SER A 104 -4.50 16.76 19.77
N CYS A 105 -4.44 16.66 18.44
CA CYS A 105 -4.68 17.74 17.49
C CYS A 105 -5.80 17.41 16.51
N VAL A 106 -6.21 18.42 15.74
CA VAL A 106 -7.17 18.28 14.65
C VAL A 106 -6.48 17.65 13.43
N LEU A 107 -7.24 16.84 12.69
CA LEU A 107 -6.75 16.10 11.52
C LEU A 107 -6.09 17.00 10.45
N ASP A 108 -6.76 18.09 10.08
CA ASP A 108 -6.25 19.03 9.05
C ASP A 108 -4.98 19.74 9.52
N ASP A 109 -4.91 20.09 10.80
CA ASP A 109 -3.73 20.72 11.39
C ASP A 109 -2.54 19.75 11.32
N TYR A 110 -2.74 18.47 11.62
CA TYR A 110 -1.70 17.44 11.56
C TYR A 110 -1.09 17.31 10.17
N PHE A 111 -1.91 17.19 9.12
CA PHE A 111 -1.42 17.08 7.74
C PHE A 111 -0.86 18.39 7.18
N SER A 112 -1.17 19.53 7.81
CA SER A 112 -0.55 20.81 7.49
C SER A 112 0.84 20.98 8.10
N LEU A 113 1.24 20.12 9.05
CA LEU A 113 2.59 20.14 9.62
C LEU A 113 3.60 19.65 8.60
N LYS A 114 4.70 20.40 8.45
CA LYS A 114 5.86 19.96 7.64
C LYS A 114 6.49 18.64 8.12
N ALA A 115 6.18 18.21 9.34
CA ALA A 115 6.74 17.04 10.00
C ALA A 115 5.70 15.92 10.21
N ALA A 116 4.56 15.94 9.50
CA ALA A 116 3.60 14.84 9.55
C ALA A 116 4.30 13.51 9.26
N SER A 117 4.38 12.64 10.26
CA SER A 117 5.15 11.40 10.17
C SER A 117 4.23 10.22 9.89
N MET A 118 4.59 9.40 8.91
CA MET A 118 3.91 8.10 8.70
C MET A 118 4.10 7.19 9.92
N ALA A 119 5.24 7.30 10.63
CA ALA A 119 5.53 6.49 11.81
C ALA A 119 4.58 6.81 12.98
N ASP A 120 3.99 8.00 13.02
CA ASP A 120 2.99 8.34 14.02
C ASP A 120 1.64 7.70 13.70
N LEU A 121 1.28 7.57 12.42
CA LEU A 121 -0.04 7.12 11.96
C LEU A 121 -0.12 5.64 11.56
N ALA A 122 1.01 4.95 11.46
CA ALA A 122 1.09 3.52 11.16
C ALA A 122 2.11 2.81 12.05
N VAL A 123 1.98 1.48 12.14
CA VAL A 123 2.97 0.61 12.80
C VAL A 123 3.81 -0.07 11.72
N GLY A 124 5.13 0.02 11.83
CA GLY A 124 6.08 -0.65 10.94
C GLY A 124 6.58 -1.98 11.49
N TYR A 125 7.25 -2.76 10.64
CA TYR A 125 8.07 -3.88 11.11
C TYR A 125 9.28 -3.37 11.91
N PRO A 126 9.80 -4.16 12.87
CA PRO A 126 11.01 -3.80 13.61
C PRO A 126 12.30 -3.85 12.76
N ALA A 127 12.24 -4.46 11.59
CA ALA A 127 13.33 -4.57 10.63
C ALA A 127 12.86 -4.10 9.24
N ASP A 128 13.80 -3.84 8.33
CA ASP A 128 13.51 -3.37 6.97
C ASP A 128 12.65 -4.35 6.16
N LEU A 129 12.73 -5.65 6.48
CA LEU A 129 11.96 -6.70 5.85
C LEU A 129 11.16 -7.49 6.90
N CYS A 130 10.02 -8.02 6.48
CA CYS A 130 9.20 -8.92 7.28
C CYS A 130 9.98 -10.22 7.56
N ARG A 131 10.14 -10.58 8.83
CA ARG A 131 10.83 -11.83 9.22
C ARG A 131 9.90 -13.03 9.04
N PRO A 132 10.33 -14.09 8.33
CA PRO A 132 9.57 -15.32 8.22
C PRO A 132 9.20 -15.90 9.59
N VAL A 133 8.05 -16.58 9.66
CA VAL A 133 7.49 -17.26 10.86
C VAL A 133 7.10 -16.34 12.01
N VAL A 134 7.84 -15.25 12.25
CA VAL A 134 7.70 -14.40 13.43
C VAL A 134 6.72 -13.26 13.20
N ASP A 135 6.89 -12.51 12.11
CA ASP A 135 6.18 -11.25 11.95
C ASP A 135 4.78 -11.45 11.30
N PRO A 136 3.74 -10.77 11.79
CA PRO A 136 2.42 -10.75 11.15
C PRO A 136 2.49 -10.21 9.72
N LEU A 137 1.70 -10.76 8.80
CA LEU A 137 1.66 -10.27 7.42
C LEU A 137 0.99 -8.90 7.29
N VAL A 138 0.17 -8.51 8.27
CA VAL A 138 -0.54 -7.22 8.31
C VAL A 138 -0.44 -6.63 9.72
N LEU A 139 -0.13 -5.33 9.78
CA LEU A 139 -0.17 -4.49 10.96
C LEU A 139 -1.11 -3.32 10.69
N MET A 140 -1.98 -3.02 11.65
CA MET A 140 -2.95 -1.93 11.53
C MET A 140 -2.86 -1.00 12.73
N GLN A 141 -3.05 0.28 12.47
CA GLN A 141 -3.22 1.31 13.48
C GLN A 141 -4.48 2.12 13.17
N VAL A 142 -5.28 2.41 14.19
CA VAL A 142 -6.37 3.38 14.08
C VAL A 142 -6.07 4.54 15.01
N THR A 143 -5.88 5.73 14.43
CA THR A 143 -5.54 6.96 15.16
C THR A 143 -6.72 7.92 15.11
N GLU A 144 -7.33 8.20 16.25
CA GLU A 144 -8.43 9.15 16.37
C GLU A 144 -7.91 10.55 16.73
N PHE A 145 -8.41 11.60 16.07
CA PHE A 145 -8.00 12.99 16.25
C PHE A 145 -9.00 13.74 17.12
N SER A 146 -8.60 14.87 17.69
CA SER A 146 -9.45 15.64 18.61
C SER A 146 -10.74 16.18 17.98
N CYS A 147 -10.79 16.28 16.64
CA CYS A 147 -12.00 16.64 15.88
C CYS A 147 -12.95 15.46 15.59
N GLY A 148 -12.60 14.25 16.00
CA GLY A 148 -13.34 13.02 15.72
C GLY A 148 -13.02 12.39 14.35
N GLY A 149 -12.25 13.07 13.49
CA GLY A 149 -11.64 12.44 12.32
C GLY A 149 -10.66 11.35 12.74
N PHE A 150 -10.40 10.38 11.86
CA PHE A 150 -9.50 9.28 12.18
C PHE A 150 -8.70 8.80 10.96
N VAL A 151 -7.55 8.20 11.22
CA VAL A 151 -6.69 7.59 10.22
C VAL A 151 -6.59 6.09 10.49
N VAL A 152 -6.75 5.28 9.44
CA VAL A 152 -6.42 3.85 9.45
C VAL A 152 -5.11 3.66 8.71
N GLY A 153 -4.02 3.46 9.46
CA GLY A 153 -2.72 3.10 8.93
C GLY A 153 -2.60 1.59 8.78
N VAL A 154 -2.18 1.12 7.60
CA VAL A 154 -2.06 -0.30 7.26
C VAL A 154 -0.68 -0.56 6.70
N THR A 155 0.09 -1.40 7.37
CA THR A 155 1.37 -1.90 6.90
C THR A 155 1.26 -3.38 6.60
N TRP A 156 1.71 -3.83 5.43
CA TRP A 156 1.69 -5.26 5.10
C TRP A 156 2.93 -5.68 4.36
N ASN A 157 3.23 -6.97 4.46
CA ASN A 157 4.24 -7.61 3.61
C ASN A 157 3.72 -7.70 2.17
N HIS A 158 4.39 -7.06 1.22
CA HIS A 158 3.93 -6.96 -0.18
C HIS A 158 3.71 -8.33 -0.85
N VAL A 159 4.38 -9.40 -0.41
CA VAL A 159 4.17 -10.76 -0.96
C VAL A 159 2.76 -11.31 -0.68
N MET A 160 2.06 -10.75 0.32
CA MET A 160 0.68 -11.14 0.64
C MET A 160 -0.31 -10.57 -0.39
N ALA A 161 -0.12 -9.33 -0.81
CA ALA A 161 -1.04 -8.67 -1.72
C ALA A 161 -0.40 -7.49 -2.43
N ASP A 162 -0.68 -7.39 -3.73
CA ASP A 162 -0.51 -6.13 -4.46
C ASP A 162 -1.56 -5.10 -4.01
N GLY A 163 -1.43 -3.86 -4.48
CA GLY A 163 -2.35 -2.78 -4.12
C GLY A 163 -3.82 -3.10 -4.39
N ALA A 164 -4.12 -3.83 -5.47
CA ALA A 164 -5.49 -4.23 -5.79
C ALA A 164 -6.03 -5.28 -4.79
N GLY A 165 -5.23 -6.30 -4.45
CA GLY A 165 -5.59 -7.30 -3.45
C GLY A 165 -5.79 -6.68 -2.07
N MET A 166 -4.91 -5.77 -1.66
CA MET A 166 -5.04 -5.05 -0.39
C MET A 166 -6.29 -4.16 -0.37
N ALA A 167 -6.59 -3.45 -1.47
CA ALA A 167 -7.81 -2.66 -1.57
C ALA A 167 -9.09 -3.49 -1.44
N GLN A 168 -9.10 -4.74 -1.93
CA GLN A 168 -10.24 -5.65 -1.74
C GLN A 168 -10.43 -6.04 -0.27
N PHE A 169 -9.35 -6.34 0.44
CA PHE A 169 -9.42 -6.61 1.88
C PHE A 169 -9.92 -5.40 2.67
N LEU A 170 -9.36 -4.21 2.43
CA LEU A 170 -9.77 -2.99 3.12
C LEU A 170 -11.21 -2.60 2.79
N ARG A 171 -11.68 -2.91 1.58
CA ARG A 171 -13.10 -2.81 1.23
C ARG A 171 -13.97 -3.74 2.09
N ALA A 172 -13.58 -4.99 2.27
CA ALA A 172 -14.30 -5.94 3.13
C ALA A 172 -14.34 -5.43 4.59
N VAL A 173 -13.21 -4.93 5.12
CA VAL A 173 -13.17 -4.28 6.44
C VAL A 173 -14.14 -3.10 6.50
N GLY A 174 -14.15 -2.22 5.49
CA GLY A 174 -15.09 -1.09 5.42
C GLY A 174 -16.56 -1.48 5.26
N GLU A 175 -16.86 -2.63 4.65
CA GLU A 175 -18.21 -3.21 4.58
C GLU A 175 -18.68 -3.69 5.95
N PHE A 176 -17.84 -4.47 6.64
CA PHE A 176 -18.13 -4.98 7.98
C PHE A 176 -18.22 -3.87 9.02
N ALA A 177 -17.37 -2.84 8.93
CA ALA A 177 -17.46 -1.66 9.80
C ALA A 177 -18.78 -0.90 9.65
N ARG A 178 -19.42 -0.97 8.46
CA ARG A 178 -20.76 -0.41 8.21
C ARG A 178 -21.90 -1.36 8.58
N GLY A 179 -21.60 -2.55 9.09
CA GLY A 179 -22.59 -3.55 9.46
C GLY A 179 -23.17 -4.35 8.29
N VAL A 180 -22.48 -4.40 7.14
CA VAL A 180 -22.87 -5.30 6.05
C VAL A 180 -22.70 -6.75 6.52
N SER A 181 -23.72 -7.58 6.32
CA SER A 181 -23.67 -9.00 6.66
C SER A 181 -22.67 -9.76 5.78
N SER A 182 -22.01 -10.79 6.33
CA SER A 182 -21.18 -11.72 5.56
C SER A 182 -22.00 -12.45 4.48
N PRO A 183 -21.42 -12.76 3.30
CA PRO A 183 -20.03 -12.54 2.87
C PRO A 183 -19.73 -11.11 2.39
N PRO A 184 -18.45 -10.69 2.30
CA PRO A 184 -18.08 -9.41 1.70
C PRO A 184 -18.41 -9.41 0.20
N SER A 185 -18.49 -8.21 -0.40
CA SER A 185 -18.83 -8.05 -1.83
C SER A 185 -17.85 -8.73 -2.78
N VAL A 186 -16.59 -8.89 -2.36
CA VAL A 186 -15.56 -9.61 -3.08
C VAL A 186 -15.08 -10.76 -2.20
N VAL A 187 -15.35 -11.99 -2.64
CA VAL A 187 -14.79 -13.19 -2.03
C VAL A 187 -13.44 -13.48 -2.69
N PRO A 188 -12.34 -13.57 -1.92
CA PRO A 188 -11.02 -13.76 -2.52
C PRO A 188 -10.86 -15.17 -3.09
N VAL A 189 -10.45 -15.23 -4.35
CA VAL A 189 -10.12 -16.48 -5.05
C VAL A 189 -8.66 -16.82 -4.82
N ARG A 190 -8.39 -18.08 -4.45
CA ARG A 190 -7.04 -18.61 -4.24
C ARG A 190 -6.77 -19.67 -5.29
N SER A 191 -6.00 -19.32 -6.32
CA SER A 191 -5.55 -20.32 -7.29
C SER A 191 -4.27 -19.84 -7.97
N SER A 192 -3.14 -20.43 -7.58
CA SER A 192 -1.86 -20.17 -8.26
C SER A 192 -1.82 -20.80 -9.65
N SER A 193 -2.62 -21.86 -9.88
CA SER A 193 -2.69 -22.59 -11.16
C SER A 193 -3.34 -21.79 -12.30
N LEU A 194 -4.00 -20.66 -11.99
CA LEU A 194 -4.62 -19.79 -13.01
C LEU A 194 -3.64 -18.75 -13.58
N LEU A 195 -2.44 -18.63 -13.03
CA LEU A 195 -1.46 -17.64 -13.47
C LEU A 195 -0.30 -18.31 -14.21
N PRO A 196 0.13 -17.78 -15.37
CA PRO A 196 1.35 -18.24 -16.01
C PRO A 196 2.56 -17.95 -15.12
N CYS A 197 3.53 -18.86 -15.10
CA CYS A 197 4.76 -18.64 -14.37
C CYS A 197 5.64 -17.63 -15.11
N LEU A 198 6.14 -16.60 -14.41
CA LEU A 198 7.12 -15.68 -14.94
C LEU A 198 8.45 -16.40 -15.20
N PRO A 199 9.17 -16.07 -16.28
CA PRO A 199 10.51 -16.60 -16.51
C PRO A 199 11.45 -16.29 -15.33
N PRO A 200 12.35 -17.21 -14.95
CA PRO A 200 13.31 -16.97 -13.86
C PRO A 200 14.16 -15.71 -14.03
N SER A 201 14.52 -15.38 -15.28
CA SER A 201 15.25 -14.14 -15.62
C SER A 201 14.44 -12.88 -15.30
N THR A 202 13.13 -12.89 -15.54
CA THR A 202 12.23 -11.79 -15.20
C THR A 202 12.11 -11.60 -13.70
N VAL A 203 11.98 -12.70 -12.95
CA VAL A 203 11.96 -12.70 -11.48
C VAL A 203 13.26 -12.13 -10.92
N ALA A 204 14.42 -12.56 -11.45
CA ALA A 204 15.74 -12.08 -11.03
C ALA A 204 15.95 -10.59 -11.34
N ALA A 205 15.62 -10.15 -12.57
CA ALA A 205 15.76 -8.75 -12.98
C ALA A 205 14.92 -7.81 -12.09
N ARG A 206 13.68 -8.22 -11.76
CA ARG A 206 12.81 -7.42 -10.89
C ARG A 206 13.31 -7.33 -9.46
N ARG A 207 13.82 -8.43 -8.89
CA ARG A 207 14.47 -8.40 -7.58
C ARG A 207 15.70 -7.51 -7.58
N ALA A 208 16.51 -7.54 -8.64
CA ALA A 208 17.68 -6.67 -8.75
C ALA A 208 17.29 -5.18 -8.79
N MET A 209 16.26 -4.82 -9.58
CA MET A 209 15.73 -3.46 -9.63
C MET A 209 15.24 -2.96 -8.27
N MET A 210 14.55 -3.82 -7.51
CA MET A 210 14.03 -3.49 -6.17
C MET A 210 15.10 -3.57 -5.07
N GLY A 211 16.17 -4.33 -5.29
CA GLY A 211 17.30 -4.51 -4.38
C GLY A 211 18.40 -3.45 -4.52
N VAL A 212 18.24 -2.48 -5.44
CA VAL A 212 19.07 -1.28 -5.44
C VAL A 212 18.74 -0.50 -4.18
N SER A 213 19.69 -0.58 -3.25
CA SER A 213 19.66 -0.13 -1.87
C SER A 213 18.87 1.16 -1.67
N ALA A 214 18.03 1.15 -0.63
CA ALA A 214 17.61 2.34 0.11
C ALA A 214 18.87 3.09 0.55
N SER A 215 19.40 3.93 -0.33
CA SER A 215 20.58 4.73 -0.08
C SER A 215 20.18 6.20 -0.20
N LYS A 216 20.46 6.91 0.89
CA LYS A 216 20.16 8.32 1.20
C LYS A 216 18.70 8.61 1.54
N GLU A 217 18.52 9.50 2.51
CA GLU A 217 17.26 10.13 2.88
C GLU A 217 16.56 10.66 1.62
N MET A 218 15.67 9.85 1.04
CA MET A 218 14.81 10.30 -0.04
C MET A 218 13.69 11.12 0.59
N ALA A 219 13.63 12.39 0.21
CA ALA A 219 12.49 13.22 0.54
C ALA A 219 11.26 12.71 -0.22
N SER A 220 10.17 12.47 0.50
CA SER A 220 8.85 12.27 -0.13
C SER A 220 8.29 13.64 -0.49
N LEU A 221 7.84 13.80 -1.73
CA LEU A 221 7.21 15.03 -2.20
C LEU A 221 5.83 14.72 -2.77
N ASP A 222 4.81 15.38 -2.23
CA ASP A 222 3.46 15.35 -2.77
C ASP A 222 3.34 16.37 -3.89
N ILE A 223 3.27 15.90 -5.13
CA ILE A 223 3.16 16.74 -6.32
C ILE A 223 1.70 16.76 -6.79
N THR A 224 1.03 17.89 -6.58
CA THR A 224 -0.30 18.13 -7.15
C THR A 224 -0.18 18.63 -8.59
N ILE A 225 -0.65 17.83 -9.55
CA ILE A 225 -0.70 18.22 -10.96
C ILE A 225 -2.08 18.83 -11.25
N PRO A 226 -2.17 20.12 -11.60
CA PRO A 226 -3.46 20.76 -11.87
C PRO A 226 -4.18 20.12 -13.05
N TRP A 227 -5.50 20.00 -12.97
CA TRP A 227 -6.30 19.48 -14.08
C TRP A 227 -6.13 20.27 -15.38
N SER A 228 -5.94 21.59 -15.29
CA SER A 228 -5.66 22.44 -16.44
C SER A 228 -4.39 22.04 -17.19
N LEU A 229 -3.37 21.57 -16.47
CA LEU A 229 -2.13 21.08 -17.05
C LEU A 229 -2.34 19.73 -17.75
N ILE A 230 -3.07 18.82 -17.12
CA ILE A 230 -3.46 17.52 -17.71
C ILE A 230 -4.30 17.73 -18.98
N ALA A 231 -5.30 18.62 -18.91
CA ALA A 231 -6.18 18.94 -20.02
C ALA A 231 -5.40 19.54 -21.21
N ARG A 232 -4.40 20.39 -20.93
CA ARG A 232 -3.54 20.96 -21.97
C ARG A 232 -2.73 19.88 -22.69
N VAL A 233 -2.06 18.98 -21.97
CA VAL A 233 -1.28 17.89 -22.59
C VAL A 233 -2.16 17.00 -23.48
N ARG A 234 -3.36 16.68 -23.01
CA ARG A 234 -4.33 15.88 -23.79
C ARG A 234 -4.81 16.61 -25.04
N ALA A 235 -4.99 17.93 -24.97
CA ALA A 235 -5.36 18.75 -26.12
C ALA A 235 -4.21 18.87 -27.15
N GLU A 236 -2.97 19.05 -26.68
CA GLU A 236 -1.77 19.08 -27.54
C GLU A 236 -1.57 17.74 -28.26
N TRP A 237 -1.74 16.61 -27.56
CA TRP A 237 -1.72 15.27 -28.17
C TRP A 237 -2.75 15.15 -29.29
N LYS A 238 -4.00 15.52 -29.00
CA LYS A 238 -5.11 15.47 -29.96
C LYS A 238 -4.84 16.32 -31.20
N HIS A 239 -4.25 17.51 -31.04
CA HIS A 239 -3.94 18.39 -32.15
C HIS A 239 -2.85 17.79 -33.08
N GLY A 240 -1.87 17.09 -32.52
CA GLY A 240 -0.76 16.49 -33.28
C GLY A 240 -1.09 15.18 -34.01
N HIS A 241 -2.12 14.44 -33.56
CA HIS A 241 -2.37 13.06 -34.00
C HIS A 241 -3.75 12.86 -34.67
N GLY A 242 -4.56 13.91 -34.80
CA GLY A 242 -5.88 13.85 -35.44
C GLY A 242 -6.96 13.16 -34.59
N ASP A 243 -8.17 13.03 -35.15
CA ASP A 243 -9.33 12.45 -34.45
C ASP A 243 -9.39 10.90 -34.53
N GLU A 244 -8.59 10.27 -35.39
CA GLU A 244 -8.60 8.80 -35.60
C GLU A 244 -7.70 8.04 -34.62
N GLU A 245 -6.78 8.73 -33.94
CA GLU A 245 -5.89 8.11 -32.95
C GLU A 245 -6.52 8.00 -31.55
N GLN A 246 -6.05 7.01 -30.79
CA GLN A 246 -6.53 6.76 -29.43
C GLN A 246 -6.30 8.02 -28.56
N PRO A 247 -7.30 8.46 -27.77
CA PRO A 247 -7.17 9.65 -26.95
C PRO A 247 -6.16 9.43 -25.82
N CYS A 248 -5.25 10.38 -25.64
CA CYS A 248 -4.34 10.42 -24.49
C CYS A 248 -5.11 10.36 -23.17
N THR A 249 -4.79 9.35 -22.38
CA THR A 249 -5.35 9.10 -21.06
C THR A 249 -4.78 10.06 -20.02
N VAL A 250 -5.48 10.22 -18.89
CA VAL A 250 -4.96 10.99 -17.75
C VAL A 250 -3.65 10.40 -17.23
N PHE A 251 -3.54 9.05 -17.21
CA PHE A 251 -2.34 8.35 -16.77
C PHE A 251 -1.12 8.67 -17.65
N GLU A 252 -1.28 8.62 -18.97
CA GLU A 252 -0.20 8.95 -19.91
C GLU A 252 0.23 10.41 -19.78
N ALA A 253 -0.74 11.34 -19.71
CA ALA A 253 -0.44 12.76 -19.54
C ALA A 253 0.34 13.04 -18.24
N VAL A 254 -0.11 12.48 -17.12
CA VAL A 254 0.56 12.62 -15.82
C VAL A 254 1.95 11.97 -15.83
N THR A 255 2.08 10.77 -16.38
CA THR A 255 3.35 10.04 -16.46
C THR A 255 4.36 10.81 -17.31
N ALA A 256 3.95 11.33 -18.47
CA ALA A 256 4.80 12.13 -19.34
C ALA A 256 5.27 13.42 -18.64
N LEU A 257 4.38 14.11 -17.93
CA LEU A 257 4.72 15.32 -17.17
C LEU A 257 5.74 15.03 -16.06
N LEU A 258 5.51 13.98 -15.26
CA LEU A 258 6.41 13.59 -14.17
C LEU A 258 7.76 13.10 -14.70
N TRP A 259 7.75 12.26 -15.74
CA TRP A 259 8.96 11.74 -16.35
C TRP A 259 9.82 12.87 -16.91
N ARG A 260 9.23 13.75 -17.73
CA ARG A 260 9.94 14.92 -18.26
C ARG A 260 10.48 15.83 -17.16
N SER A 261 9.69 16.09 -16.12
CA SER A 261 10.10 16.97 -15.01
C SER A 261 11.26 16.35 -14.22
N ARG A 262 11.19 15.06 -13.91
CA ARG A 262 12.24 14.32 -13.20
C ARG A 262 13.53 14.24 -14.01
N THR A 263 13.45 13.89 -15.30
CA THR A 263 14.64 13.80 -16.16
C THR A 263 15.35 15.14 -16.26
N ARG A 264 14.61 16.23 -16.42
CA ARG A 264 15.18 17.59 -16.41
C ARG A 264 15.84 17.92 -15.08
N ALA A 265 15.19 17.63 -13.95
CA ALA A 265 15.75 17.92 -12.63
C ALA A 265 17.07 17.18 -12.35
N ILE A 266 17.22 15.95 -12.85
CA ILE A 266 18.44 15.15 -12.66
C ILE A 266 19.55 15.63 -13.58
N THR A 267 19.24 15.90 -14.85
CA THR A 267 20.23 16.37 -15.85
C THR A 267 20.75 17.77 -15.51
N THR A 268 19.91 18.69 -15.01
CA THR A 268 20.37 20.03 -14.58
C THR A 268 21.25 20.02 -13.32
N CYS A 269 21.27 18.94 -12.54
CA CYS A 269 22.11 18.82 -11.35
C CYS A 269 23.49 18.19 -11.65
N ALA A 270 23.72 17.70 -12.88
CA ALA A 270 24.93 17.00 -13.28
C ALA A 270 26.04 17.93 -13.81
N GLU A 271 26.02 19.23 -13.50
CA GLU A 271 26.93 20.25 -14.07
C GLU A 271 28.44 20.06 -13.72
N ASP A 272 28.82 19.04 -12.94
CA ASP A 272 30.23 18.69 -12.67
C ASP A 272 30.80 17.73 -13.76
N GLY A 273 30.89 18.21 -15.00
CA GLY A 273 31.91 17.79 -15.98
C GLY A 273 31.87 16.37 -16.56
N TYR A 274 30.81 15.59 -16.37
CA TYR A 274 30.58 14.34 -17.11
C TYR A 274 29.38 14.55 -18.04
N ASP A 275 29.60 14.42 -19.36
CA ASP A 275 28.53 14.41 -20.37
C ASP A 275 27.64 13.19 -20.14
N ASP A 276 26.60 13.35 -19.32
CA ASP A 276 25.62 12.31 -18.95
C ASP A 276 24.42 12.26 -19.93
N ASP A 277 24.48 13.04 -21.02
CA ASP A 277 23.42 13.22 -22.03
C ASP A 277 23.08 11.93 -22.81
N GLU A 278 23.88 10.86 -22.70
CA GLU A 278 23.65 9.58 -23.39
C GLU A 278 22.96 8.51 -22.52
N LEU A 279 22.77 8.71 -21.21
CA LEU A 279 22.13 7.69 -20.40
C LEU A 279 20.60 7.64 -20.67
N PRO A 280 20.03 6.47 -21.01
CA PRO A 280 18.59 6.35 -21.17
C PRO A 280 17.90 6.67 -19.84
N ALA A 281 16.82 7.46 -19.90
CA ALA A 281 15.96 7.75 -18.76
C ALA A 281 14.72 6.84 -18.77
N PRO A 282 14.79 5.58 -18.30
CA PRO A 282 13.66 4.67 -18.37
C PRO A 282 12.49 5.13 -17.50
N VAL A 283 11.27 4.96 -18.00
CA VAL A 283 10.03 5.04 -17.22
C VAL A 283 9.43 3.65 -17.14
N ALA A 284 9.09 3.22 -15.92
CA ALA A 284 8.48 1.92 -15.66
C ALA A 284 7.25 2.11 -14.77
N PHE A 285 6.20 1.34 -15.02
CA PHE A 285 4.99 1.33 -14.20
C PHE A 285 4.45 -0.10 -14.08
N LEU A 286 3.73 -0.34 -12.98
CA LEU A 286 3.12 -1.64 -12.72
C LEU A 286 1.74 -1.71 -13.37
N SER A 287 1.42 -2.86 -13.97
CA SER A 287 0.12 -3.12 -14.58
C SER A 287 -0.60 -4.28 -13.89
N ASN A 288 -1.91 -4.18 -13.77
CA ASN A 288 -2.74 -5.25 -13.22
C ASN A 288 -3.06 -6.27 -14.30
N VAL A 289 -2.34 -7.41 -14.25
CA VAL A 289 -2.46 -8.50 -15.24
C VAL A 289 -3.74 -9.32 -15.12
N ARG A 290 -4.56 -9.13 -14.07
CA ARG A 290 -5.82 -9.89 -13.90
C ARG A 290 -6.81 -9.67 -15.05
N ARG A 291 -6.77 -8.50 -15.71
CA ARG A 291 -7.60 -8.22 -16.90
C ARG A 291 -6.99 -8.74 -18.20
N GLN A 292 -5.68 -9.00 -18.22
CA GLN A 292 -4.97 -9.47 -19.42
C GLN A 292 -4.98 -11.00 -19.53
N ALA A 293 -5.21 -11.73 -18.44
CA ALA A 293 -5.30 -13.19 -18.40
C ALA A 293 -6.67 -13.76 -18.85
N ILE A 294 -7.61 -12.91 -19.29
CA ILE A 294 -8.99 -13.30 -19.67
C ILE A 294 -9.20 -13.23 -21.20
N ASN A 295 -8.19 -12.83 -21.97
CA ASN A 295 -8.23 -12.84 -23.44
C ASN A 295 -7.32 -13.92 -24.01
#